data_AF-A0A2N2JF03-F1
#
_entry.id   AF-A0A2N2JF03-F1
#
_cell.length_a   1.000
_cell.length_b   1.000
_cell.length_c   1.000
_cell.angle_alpha   90.00
_cell.angle_beta   90.00
_cell.angle_gamma   90.00
#
_symmetry.space_group_name_H-M   'P 1'
#
loop_
_entity.id
_entity.type
_entity.pdbx_description
1 polymer ?
#
loop_
_entity_poly.entity_id
_entity_poly.type
_entity_poly.pdbx_seq_one_letter_code
_entity_poly.pdbx_strand_id
1 'polypeptide(L)'
;ANGDCADGVCDSATKACVGCLGDTDCADGVCDSATKTCVGCLGDTDCADGVCDSATKTCVGCLGNGDCADGVCDAGTCVECRVGGDCASGVCDGNVCVAKPKEKSGCSGSGSGEAPIALSLLVVCLMLVRRRIAALHEG
;
A
#
# COMPACT_ATOMS: atom_id res chain seq x y z
N ALA A 1 -11.54 -25.54 -34.00
CA ALA A 1 -11.54 -24.11 -34.38
C ALA A 1 -11.77 -23.28 -33.12
N ASN A 2 -11.47 -21.97 -33.11
CA ASN A 2 -11.64 -21.15 -31.89
C ASN A 2 -13.09 -21.16 -31.36
N GLY A 3 -14.09 -21.31 -32.24
CA GLY A 3 -15.50 -21.42 -31.86
C GLY A 3 -15.88 -22.70 -31.10
N ASP A 4 -14.96 -23.64 -30.91
CA ASP A 4 -15.19 -24.84 -30.08
C ASP A 4 -14.82 -24.60 -28.61
N CYS A 5 -14.14 -23.48 -28.31
CA CYS A 5 -13.80 -23.07 -26.96
C CYS A 5 -14.88 -22.11 -26.44
N ALA A 6 -15.49 -22.46 -25.29
CA ALA A 6 -16.50 -21.60 -24.65
C ALA A 6 -15.89 -20.26 -24.21
N ASP A 7 -14.65 -20.30 -23.72
CA ASP A 7 -13.82 -19.15 -23.41
C ASP A 7 -12.41 -19.35 -24.00
N GLY A 8 -11.82 -18.28 -24.54
CA GLY A 8 -10.46 -18.28 -25.06
C GLY A 8 -10.30 -18.81 -26.50
N VAL A 9 -9.13 -19.37 -26.78
CA VAL A 9 -8.64 -19.71 -28.13
C VAL A 9 -8.19 -21.17 -28.20
N CYS A 10 -8.44 -21.81 -29.34
CA CYS A 10 -8.05 -23.20 -29.56
C CYS A 10 -6.58 -23.30 -29.98
N ASP A 11 -5.73 -23.84 -29.09
CA ASP A 11 -4.36 -24.20 -29.44
C ASP A 11 -4.36 -25.50 -30.26
N SER A 12 -4.09 -25.35 -31.55
CA SER A 12 -4.08 -26.48 -32.49
C SER A 12 -2.90 -27.44 -32.28
N ALA A 13 -1.83 -27.03 -31.60
CA ALA A 13 -0.66 -27.87 -31.32
C ALA A 13 -0.93 -28.78 -30.11
N THR A 14 -1.51 -28.23 -29.04
CA THR A 14 -1.80 -28.97 -27.80
C THR A 14 -3.20 -29.57 -27.75
N LYS A 15 -4.08 -29.18 -28.69
CA LYS A 15 -5.52 -29.55 -28.75
C LYS A 15 -6.27 -29.14 -27.48
N ALA A 16 -5.90 -28.02 -26.87
CA ALA A 16 -6.51 -27.46 -25.68
C ALA A 16 -7.06 -26.05 -25.93
N CYS A 17 -8.05 -25.64 -25.14
CA CYS A 17 -8.48 -24.25 -25.07
C CYS A 17 -7.60 -23.51 -24.07
N VAL A 18 -7.05 -22.38 -24.49
CA VAL A 18 -6.17 -21.52 -23.68
C VAL A 18 -6.71 -20.10 -23.66
N GLY A 19 -6.23 -19.26 -22.74
CA GLY A 19 -6.68 -17.87 -22.67
C GLY A 19 -6.27 -17.06 -23.90
N CYS A 20 -5.07 -17.29 -24.44
CA CYS A 20 -4.56 -16.60 -25.61
C CYS A 20 -3.42 -17.37 -26.29
N LEU A 21 -3.19 -17.07 -27.56
CA LEU A 21 -2.01 -17.48 -28.33
C LEU A 21 -1.17 -16.28 -28.79
N GLY A 22 -1.77 -15.08 -28.84
CA GLY A 22 -1.10 -13.79 -29.00
C GLY A 22 -1.94 -12.64 -28.43
N ASP A 23 -1.38 -11.44 -28.40
CA ASP A 23 -1.99 -10.28 -27.72
C ASP A 23 -3.36 -9.89 -28.29
N THR A 24 -3.59 -10.14 -29.59
CA THR A 24 -4.87 -9.87 -30.25
C THR A 24 -6.02 -10.73 -29.75
N ASP A 25 -5.73 -11.81 -29.03
CA ASP A 25 -6.74 -12.67 -28.41
C ASP A 25 -7.24 -12.09 -27.08
N CYS A 26 -6.51 -11.13 -26.50
CA CYS A 26 -6.84 -10.49 -25.24
C CYS A 26 -7.70 -9.24 -25.49
N ALA A 27 -8.83 -9.13 -24.79
CA ALA A 27 -9.66 -7.93 -24.83
C ALA A 27 -8.94 -6.73 -24.23
N ASP A 28 -8.19 -6.97 -23.14
CA ASP A 28 -7.34 -6.02 -22.45
C ASP A 28 -6.00 -6.69 -22.12
N GLY A 29 -4.91 -5.91 -22.17
CA GLY A 29 -3.56 -6.36 -21.83
C GLY A 29 -2.87 -7.15 -22.94
N VAL A 30 -2.00 -8.08 -22.54
CA VAL A 30 -1.12 -8.85 -23.43
C VAL A 30 -1.14 -10.34 -23.10
N CYS A 31 -0.76 -11.17 -24.07
CA CYS A 31 -0.72 -12.61 -23.91
C CYS A 31 0.61 -13.08 -23.31
N ASP A 32 0.56 -13.64 -22.10
CA ASP A 32 1.70 -14.36 -21.55
C ASP A 32 1.87 -15.70 -22.28
N SER A 33 2.83 -15.75 -23.20
CA SER A 33 3.11 -16.93 -24.00
C SER A 33 3.53 -18.17 -23.19
N ALA A 34 4.05 -17.99 -21.96
CA ALA A 34 4.49 -19.08 -21.11
C ALA A 34 3.32 -19.74 -20.37
N THR A 35 2.36 -18.93 -19.90
CA THR A 35 1.18 -19.41 -19.17
C THR A 35 -0.05 -19.58 -20.07
N LYS A 36 -0.01 -19.02 -21.29
CA LYS A 36 -1.13 -18.96 -22.25
C LYS A 36 -2.36 -18.25 -21.68
N THR A 37 -2.14 -17.19 -20.91
CA THR A 37 -3.19 -16.38 -20.29
C THR A 37 -3.01 -14.89 -20.60
N CYS A 38 -4.11 -14.17 -20.69
CA CYS A 38 -4.09 -12.71 -20.80
C CYS A 38 -3.75 -12.10 -19.44
N VAL A 39 -2.78 -11.21 -19.44
CA VAL A 39 -2.33 -10.47 -18.25
C VAL A 39 -2.31 -8.97 -18.56
N GLY A 40 -2.29 -8.12 -17.53
CA GLY A 40 -2.28 -6.68 -17.73
C GLY A 40 -1.03 -6.18 -18.44
N CYS A 41 0.13 -6.77 -18.14
CA CYS A 41 1.41 -6.41 -18.74
C CYS A 41 2.46 -7.52 -18.57
N LEU A 42 3.47 -7.51 -19.43
CA LEU A 42 4.71 -8.30 -19.31
C LEU A 42 5.94 -7.41 -19.16
N GLY A 43 5.85 -6.15 -19.58
CA GLY A 43 6.80 -5.08 -19.31
C GLY A 43 6.16 -3.70 -19.35
N ASP A 44 6.93 -2.67 -19.00
CA ASP A 44 6.41 -1.30 -18.82
C ASP A 44 5.81 -0.72 -20.11
N THR A 45 6.29 -1.15 -21.27
CA THR A 45 5.77 -0.72 -22.58
C THR A 45 4.35 -1.16 -22.88
N ASP A 46 3.86 -2.17 -22.14
CA ASP A 46 2.48 -2.65 -22.28
C ASP A 46 1.49 -1.76 -21.51
N CYS A 47 2.00 -0.92 -20.60
CA CYS A 47 1.21 0.00 -19.80
C CYS A 47 1.07 1.34 -20.53
N ALA A 48 -0.17 1.80 -20.73
CA ALA A 48 -0.43 3.13 -21.30
C ALA A 48 0.09 4.24 -20.38
N ASP A 49 -0.06 4.05 -19.06
CA ASP A 49 0.44 4.91 -18.00
C ASP A 49 1.08 4.03 -16.91
N GLY A 50 2.18 4.49 -16.33
CA GLY A 50 2.87 3.83 -15.22
C GLY A 50 3.85 2.75 -15.65
N VAL A 51 4.00 1.72 -14.81
CA VAL A 51 4.98 0.63 -14.95
C VAL A 51 4.34 -0.73 -14.69
N CYS A 52 4.96 -1.79 -15.21
CA CYS A 52 4.47 -3.14 -15.04
C CYS A 52 5.00 -3.77 -13.75
N ASP A 53 4.10 -4.10 -12.84
CA ASP A 53 4.46 -4.97 -11.71
C ASP A 53 4.61 -6.41 -12.19
N SER A 54 5.85 -6.85 -12.35
CA SER A 54 6.18 -8.21 -12.79
C SER A 54 5.65 -9.33 -11.88
N ALA A 55 5.39 -9.06 -10.60
CA ALA A 55 4.92 -10.06 -9.65
C ALA A 55 3.40 -10.27 -9.77
N THR A 56 2.64 -9.19 -9.98
CA THR A 56 1.18 -9.25 -10.13
C THR A 56 0.73 -9.28 -11.59
N LYS A 57 1.62 -8.98 -12.54
CA LYS A 57 1.36 -8.83 -13.97
C LYS A 57 0.30 -7.78 -14.27
N THR A 58 0.32 -6.68 -13.53
CA THR A 58 -0.61 -5.56 -13.67
C THR A 58 0.14 -4.23 -13.81
N CYS A 59 -0.47 -3.30 -14.54
CA CYS A 59 0.03 -1.94 -14.63
C CYS A 59 -0.32 -1.17 -13.36
N VAL A 60 0.69 -0.55 -12.75
CA VAL A 60 0.57 0.30 -11.57
C VAL A 60 1.19 1.66 -11.87
N GLY A 61 0.82 2.71 -11.13
CA GLY A 61 1.37 4.05 -11.34
C GLY A 61 2.87 4.14 -11.05
N CYS A 62 3.39 3.31 -10.13
CA CYS A 62 4.80 3.27 -9.75
C CYS A 62 5.15 1.99 -8.98
N LEU A 63 6.41 1.61 -8.97
CA LEU A 63 6.99 0.59 -8.08
C LEU A 63 7.99 1.20 -7.09
N GLY A 64 8.52 2.38 -7.41
CA GLY A 64 9.33 3.20 -6.54
C GLY A 64 9.25 4.67 -6.90
N ASN A 65 9.86 5.52 -6.08
CA ASN A 65 9.79 6.98 -6.25
C ASN A 65 10.35 7.47 -7.59
N GLY A 66 11.28 6.72 -8.20
CA GLY A 66 11.87 7.07 -9.49
C GLY A 66 10.91 6.95 -10.68
N ASP A 67 9.80 6.24 -10.51
CA ASP A 67 8.77 6.09 -11.54
C ASP A 67 7.82 7.30 -11.54
N CYS A 68 7.81 8.09 -10.47
CA CYS A 68 7.00 9.27 -10.34
C CYS A 68 7.73 10.49 -10.89
N ALA A 69 7.10 11.20 -11.83
CA ALA A 69 7.64 12.46 -12.35
C ALA A 69 7.80 13.50 -11.22
N ASP A 70 6.84 13.53 -10.31
CA ASP A 70 6.85 14.33 -9.09
C ASP A 70 6.33 13.49 -7.91
N GLY A 71 6.86 13.75 -6.71
CA GLY A 71 6.40 13.12 -5.46
C GLY A 71 7.09 11.79 -5.13
N VAL A 72 6.35 10.91 -4.45
CA VAL A 72 6.80 9.61 -3.95
C VAL A 72 5.80 8.51 -4.34
N CYS A 73 6.30 7.29 -4.47
CA CYS A 73 5.45 6.14 -4.72
C CYS A 73 4.86 5.63 -3.41
N ASP A 74 3.53 5.54 -3.34
CA ASP A 74 2.79 4.99 -2.21
C ASP A 74 1.76 3.98 -2.71
N ALA A 75 1.91 2.72 -2.30
CA ALA A 75 1.00 1.61 -2.64
C ALA A 75 0.66 1.51 -4.15
N GLY A 76 1.64 1.72 -5.03
CA GLY A 76 1.46 1.61 -6.48
C GLY A 76 0.91 2.86 -7.16
N THR A 77 0.78 3.98 -6.43
CA THR A 77 0.33 5.27 -6.97
C THR A 77 1.32 6.37 -6.62
N CYS A 78 1.57 7.28 -7.56
CA CYS A 78 2.37 8.47 -7.31
C CYS A 78 1.56 9.49 -6.51
N VAL A 79 2.12 9.92 -5.39
CA VAL A 79 1.51 10.89 -4.49
C VAL A 79 2.51 11.98 -4.13
N GLU A 80 2.06 13.16 -3.70
CA GLU A 80 3.00 14.26 -3.41
C GLU A 80 3.89 13.96 -2.21
N CYS A 81 3.35 13.28 -1.20
CA CYS A 81 4.06 12.97 0.03
C CYS A 81 3.49 11.73 0.74
N ARG A 82 4.31 11.13 1.60
CA ARG A 82 3.89 10.16 2.62
C ARG A 82 4.18 10.66 4.02
N VAL A 83 5.22 11.49 4.15
CA VAL A 83 5.65 12.12 5.39
C VAL A 83 5.95 13.60 5.15
N GLY A 84 5.98 14.39 6.23
CA GLY A 84 6.23 15.82 6.12
C GLY A 84 7.60 16.20 5.54
N GLY A 85 8.57 15.27 5.53
CA GLY A 85 9.89 15.46 4.93
C GLY A 85 9.90 15.40 3.40
N ASP A 86 8.86 14.85 2.78
CA ASP A 86 8.73 14.78 1.32
C ASP A 86 8.33 16.15 0.75
N CYS A 87 7.67 16.98 1.55
CA CYS A 87 7.23 18.31 1.17
C CYS A 87 8.37 19.33 1.29
N ALA A 88 8.70 20.02 0.20
CA ALA A 88 9.65 21.14 0.21
C ALA A 88 9.24 22.24 1.22
N SER A 89 7.93 22.41 1.43
CA SER A 89 7.37 23.21 2.53
C SER A 89 6.00 22.66 2.92
N GLY A 90 5.59 22.85 4.18
CA GLY A 90 4.28 22.38 4.67
C GLY A 90 4.34 21.16 5.58
N VAL A 91 3.24 20.42 5.61
CA VAL A 91 3.08 19.07 6.18
C VAL A 91 2.36 18.19 5.17
N CYS A 92 2.56 16.88 5.28
CA CYS A 92 1.80 15.93 4.49
C CYS A 92 0.45 15.68 5.15
N ASP A 93 -0.64 15.93 4.41
CA ASP A 93 -2.01 15.64 4.83
C ASP A 93 -2.71 14.87 3.71
N GLY A 94 -3.10 13.62 3.99
CA GLY A 94 -3.79 12.78 3.01
C GLY A 94 -3.08 12.68 1.65
N ASN A 95 -1.76 12.45 1.67
CA ASN A 95 -0.91 12.27 0.50
C ASN A 95 -0.69 13.56 -0.35
N VAL A 96 -1.06 14.71 0.20
CA VAL A 96 -0.91 16.04 -0.41
C VAL A 96 -0.08 16.94 0.50
N CYS A 97 0.81 17.74 -0.08
CA CYS A 97 1.61 18.72 0.66
C CYS A 97 0.79 19.98 0.91
N VAL A 98 0.32 20.16 2.15
CA VAL A 98 -0.45 21.33 2.55
C VAL A 98 0.40 22.32 3.34
N ALA A 99 0.14 23.62 3.15
CA ALA A 99 0.81 24.64 3.93
C ALA A 99 0.59 24.40 5.43
N LYS A 100 1.63 24.66 6.25
CA LYS A 100 1.47 24.60 7.71
C LYS A 100 0.36 25.59 8.10
N PRO A 101 -0.72 25.14 8.77
CA PRO A 101 -1.71 26.08 9.27
C PRO A 101 -0.99 27.10 10.14
N LYS A 102 -1.35 28.39 9.98
CA LYS A 102 -0.81 29.48 10.81
C LYS A 102 -1.39 29.38 12.22
N GLU A 103 -1.13 28.29 12.92
CA GLU A 103 -1.52 28.16 14.31
C GLU A 103 -0.45 28.83 15.17
N LYS A 104 -0.90 29.73 16.04
CA LYS A 104 -0.07 30.31 17.11
C LYS A 104 0.55 29.16 17.90
N SER A 105 1.86 28.95 17.71
CA SER A 105 2.77 28.22 18.58
C SER A 105 2.14 27.15 19.50
N GLY A 106 2.04 25.91 19.03
CA GLY A 106 1.93 24.78 19.95
C GLY A 106 1.15 23.58 19.46
N CYS A 107 1.72 22.78 18.57
CA CYS A 107 1.59 21.32 18.68
C CYS A 107 2.66 20.61 17.83
N SER A 108 3.71 20.10 18.49
CA SER A 108 4.53 19.02 17.95
C SER A 108 3.73 17.73 18.09
N GLY A 109 2.96 17.39 17.06
CA GLY A 109 2.33 16.08 16.93
C GLY A 109 3.27 15.12 16.21
N SER A 110 4.23 14.54 16.91
CA SER A 110 4.84 13.28 16.45
C SER A 110 4.00 12.14 17.01
N GLY A 111 3.15 11.59 16.15
CA GLY A 111 2.51 10.30 16.42
C GLY A 111 3.56 9.20 16.40
N SER A 112 3.88 8.66 17.58
CA SER A 112 4.43 7.32 17.75
C SER A 112 3.88 6.74 19.05
N GLY A 113 3.01 5.74 18.90
CA GLY A 113 2.95 4.58 19.79
C GLY A 113 2.43 4.75 21.22
N GLU A 114 1.30 4.08 21.47
CA GLU A 114 0.96 3.38 22.72
C GLU A 114 0.56 4.22 23.95
N ALA A 115 -0.76 4.39 24.13
CA ALA A 115 -1.34 4.53 25.46
C ALA A 115 -1.45 3.15 26.10
N PRO A 116 -0.81 2.90 27.27
CA PRO A 116 -1.63 2.78 28.49
C PRO A 116 -0.87 3.18 29.77
N ILE A 117 -1.19 4.33 30.37
CA ILE A 117 -0.76 4.65 31.76
C ILE A 117 -1.93 4.86 32.73
N ALA A 118 -3.14 4.45 32.34
CA ALA A 118 -4.29 4.40 33.25
C ALA A 118 -4.11 3.37 34.40
N LEU A 119 -3.10 2.48 34.30
CA LEU A 119 -2.84 1.45 35.30
C LEU A 119 -2.10 1.96 36.56
N SER A 120 -1.48 3.14 36.51
CA SER A 120 -0.63 3.65 37.60
C SER A 120 -1.41 4.15 38.82
N LEU A 121 -2.60 4.71 38.63
CA LEU A 121 -3.41 5.20 39.76
C LEU A 121 -3.93 4.05 40.63
N LEU A 122 -4.27 2.91 40.04
CA LEU A 122 -4.81 1.76 40.77
C LEU A 122 -3.70 1.03 41.55
N VAL A 123 -2.49 0.93 40.99
CA VAL A 123 -1.31 0.37 41.69
C VAL A 123 -0.84 1.28 42.82
N VAL A 124 -0.83 2.61 42.62
CA VAL A 124 -0.51 3.58 43.69
C VAL A 124 -1.55 3.50 44.81
N CYS A 125 -2.85 3.37 44.47
CA CYS A 125 -3.90 3.19 45.46
C CYS A 125 -3.72 1.89 46.27
N LEU A 126 -3.42 0.77 45.62
CA LEU A 126 -3.17 -0.52 46.30
C LEU A 126 -1.93 -0.48 47.20
N MET A 127 -0.85 0.18 46.77
CA MET A 127 0.38 0.35 47.55
C MET A 127 0.17 1.20 48.80
N LEU A 128 -0.63 2.27 48.70
CA LEU A 128 -0.97 3.14 49.84
C LEU A 128 -1.90 2.43 50.84
N VAL A 129 -2.84 1.61 50.37
CA VAL A 129 -3.70 0.79 51.24
C VAL A 129 -2.88 -0.27 51.99
N ARG A 130 -1.93 -0.94 51.32
CA ARG A 130 -1.05 -1.92 51.98
C ARG A 130 -0.15 -1.31 53.07
N ARG A 131 0.35 -0.09 52.86
CA ARG A 131 1.14 0.63 53.88
C ARG A 131 0.32 1.04 55.11
N ARG A 132 -0.97 1.32 54.95
CA ARG A 132 -1.88 1.64 56.06
C ARG A 132 -2.22 0.41 56.91
N ILE A 133 -2.36 -0.76 56.29
CA ILE A 133 -2.67 -2.02 56.99
C ILE A 133 -1.46 -2.50 57.82
N ALA A 134 -0.23 -2.35 57.30
CA ALA A 134 0.99 -2.74 58.03
C ALA A 134 1.22 -1.91 59.31
N ALA A 135 0.75 -0.66 59.36
CA ALA A 135 0.90 0.21 60.53
C ALA A 135 -0.10 -0.10 61.68
N LEU A 136 -1.05 -1.02 61.48
CA LEU A 136 -2.03 -1.42 62.50
C LEU A 136 -1.70 -2.75 63.20
N HIS A 137 -0.59 -3.41 62.83
CA HIS A 137 -0.21 -4.72 63.37
C HIS A 137 1.00 -4.70 64.32
N GLU A 138 1.52 -3.52 64.68
CA GLU A 138 2.60 -3.36 65.67
C GLU A 138 2.14 -2.53 66.89
N GLY A 139 0.89 -2.76 67.32
CA GLY A 139 0.35 -2.32 68.62
C GLY A 139 0.23 -3.49 69.57
#